data_AF-A0A0J6WV66-F1
#
_entry.id   AF-A0A0J6WV66-F1
#
_cell.length_a   1.000
_cell.length_b   1.000
_cell.length_c   1.000
_cell.angle_alpha   90.00
_cell.angle_beta   90.00
_cell.angle_gamma   90.00
#
_symmetry.space_group_name_H-M   'P 1'
#
loop_
_entity.id
_entity.type
_entity.pdbx_description
1 polymer ?
#
loop_
_entity_poly.entity_id
_entity_poly.type
_entity_poly.pdbx_seq_one_letter_code
_entity_poly.pdbx_strand_id
1 'polypeptide(L)'
;MKSKIGVTIFSNGDMDILQGSIYEELWNDYCTFKKRAIRQKEKDTPKGNFLARRYERAALLALYAFFRGVLDNWIMQIIRRNNLYTEMQHADLSKKCSAVLEYCFFCSYEKKEKDISRLKIFINRYEQSDLALLEHADYQVLMEMEQQIDEYLCFVEHATSLKRFPLPEQSTSGLVHQLGKIMKAGQ
;
A
#
# COMPACT_ATOMS: atom_id res chain seq x y z
N MET A 1 -0.50 -14.91 5.80
CA MET A 1 0.53 -13.83 5.67
C MET A 1 1.39 -13.84 6.93
N LYS A 2 2.69 -13.51 6.87
CA LYS A 2 3.48 -13.31 8.10
C LYS A 2 3.24 -11.88 8.61
N SER A 3 2.32 -11.71 9.55
CA SER A 3 2.21 -10.46 10.32
C SER A 3 3.43 -10.32 11.22
N LYS A 4 4.12 -9.18 11.20
CA LYS A 4 5.09 -8.85 12.24
C LYS A 4 4.33 -8.25 13.40
N ILE A 5 4.54 -8.80 14.59
CA ILE A 5 4.04 -8.21 15.84
C ILE A 5 5.23 -7.51 16.47
N GLY A 6 5.23 -6.18 16.45
CA GLY A 6 6.16 -5.40 17.26
C GLY A 6 5.56 -5.21 18.65
N VAL A 7 6.21 -5.71 19.69
CA VAL A 7 5.77 -5.48 21.07
C VAL A 7 6.75 -4.52 21.73
N THR A 8 6.27 -3.35 22.13
CA THR A 8 7.03 -2.40 22.96
C THR A 8 6.47 -2.45 24.38
N ILE A 9 7.32 -2.71 25.37
CA ILE A 9 6.94 -2.71 26.79
C ILE A 9 7.56 -1.47 27.42
N PHE A 10 6.71 -0.59 27.96
CA PHE A 10 7.13 0.62 28.65
C PHE A 10 7.46 0.32 30.13
N SER A 11 8.29 1.16 30.75
CA SER A 11 8.74 1.00 32.14
C SER A 11 7.61 1.10 33.17
N ASN A 12 6.46 1.67 32.80
CA ASN A 12 5.25 1.73 33.61
C ASN A 12 4.35 0.49 33.46
N GLY A 13 4.77 -0.51 32.68
CA GLY A 13 4.00 -1.72 32.42
C GLY A 13 3.01 -1.60 31.26
N ASP A 14 2.91 -0.44 30.60
CA ASP A 14 2.10 -0.30 29.39
C ASP A 14 2.75 -1.06 28.23
N MET A 15 1.93 -1.53 27.30
CA MET A 15 2.38 -2.24 26.11
C MET A 15 1.79 -1.62 24.85
N ASP A 16 2.63 -1.38 23.86
CA ASP A 16 2.21 -1.06 22.51
C ASP A 16 2.44 -2.29 21.61
N ILE A 17 1.36 -2.76 20.98
CA ILE A 17 1.38 -3.91 20.07
C ILE A 17 1.18 -3.37 18.66
N LEU A 18 2.27 -3.22 17.93
CA LEU A 18 2.28 -2.90 16.52
C LEU A 18 1.93 -4.15 15.73
N GLN A 19 0.67 -4.26 15.34
CA GLN A 19 0.16 -5.30 14.46
C GLN A 19 -0.09 -4.69 13.08
N GLY A 20 0.98 -4.47 12.32
CA GLY A 20 0.91 -3.93 10.96
C GLY A 20 1.15 -5.00 9.90
N SER A 21 0.37 -5.00 8.82
CA SER A 21 0.78 -5.70 7.60
C SER A 21 1.95 -4.95 6.95
N ILE A 22 2.79 -5.64 6.18
CA ILE A 22 3.86 -4.96 5.41
C ILE A 22 3.29 -3.87 4.48
N TYR A 23 2.03 -4.01 4.04
CA TYR A 23 1.34 -2.99 3.24
C TYR A 23 1.04 -1.74 4.07
N GLU A 24 0.64 -1.89 5.34
CA GLU A 24 0.46 -0.76 6.26
C GLU A 24 1.79 -0.08 6.58
N GLU A 25 2.87 -0.84 6.78
CA GLU A 25 4.22 -0.28 6.96
C GLU A 25 4.63 0.57 5.75
N LEU A 26 4.44 0.05 4.52
CA LEU A 26 4.76 0.79 3.29
C LEU A 26 3.88 2.03 3.10
N TRP A 27 2.60 1.96 3.47
CA TRP A 27 1.71 3.13 3.46
C TRP A 27 2.14 4.19 4.49
N ASN A 28 2.56 3.76 5.68
CA ASN A 28 3.07 4.64 6.73
C ASN A 28 4.40 5.29 6.35
N ASP A 29 5.29 4.57 5.66
CA ASP A 29 6.53 5.10 5.08
C ASP A 29 6.21 6.20 4.06
N TYR A 30 5.29 5.93 3.13
CA TYR A 30 4.79 6.91 2.18
C TYR A 30 4.29 8.19 2.89
N CYS A 31 3.39 8.02 3.87
CA CYS A 31 2.82 9.13 4.64
C CYS A 31 3.91 9.94 5.37
N THR A 32 4.92 9.25 5.91
CA THR A 32 6.04 9.86 6.62
C THR A 32 6.91 10.69 5.68
N PHE A 33 7.27 10.15 4.51
CA PHE A 33 8.05 10.89 3.53
C PHE A 33 7.30 12.09 2.97
N LYS A 34 6.00 11.94 2.65
CA LYS A 34 5.15 13.06 2.21
C LYS A 34 5.11 14.19 3.25
N LYS A 35 4.88 13.87 4.53
CA LYS A 35 4.90 14.86 5.63
C LYS A 35 6.26 15.53 5.79
N ARG A 36 7.36 14.77 5.65
CA ARG A 36 8.71 15.34 5.71
C ARG A 36 9.01 16.25 4.53
N ALA A 37 8.52 15.94 3.33
CA ALA A 37 8.66 16.81 2.16
C ALA A 37 8.04 18.18 2.42
N ILE A 38 6.78 18.20 2.87
CA ILE A 38 6.05 19.43 3.21
C ILE A 38 6.83 20.26 4.25
N ARG A 39 7.22 19.64 5.38
CA ARG A 39 7.97 20.32 6.44
C ARG A 39 9.32 20.91 5.98
N GLN A 40 9.98 20.30 5.00
CA GLN A 40 11.23 20.86 4.46
C GLN A 40 10.94 21.99 3.46
N LYS A 41 9.84 21.88 2.71
CA LYS A 41 9.38 22.91 1.77
C LYS A 41 8.98 24.19 2.49
N GLU A 42 8.27 24.07 3.61
CA GLU A 42 7.84 25.19 4.47
C GLU A 42 8.99 26.04 5.03
N LYS A 43 10.21 25.49 5.10
CA LYS A 43 11.39 26.25 5.54
C LYS A 43 11.83 27.33 4.55
N ASP A 44 11.39 27.24 3.30
CA ASP A 44 11.68 28.18 2.22
C ASP A 44 13.17 28.56 2.09
N THR A 45 14.03 27.54 2.17
CA THR A 45 15.48 27.69 1.97
C THR A 45 15.95 26.82 0.82
N PRO A 46 17.11 27.13 0.18
CA PRO A 46 17.69 26.25 -0.84
C PRO A 46 17.89 24.81 -0.34
N LYS A 47 18.38 24.65 0.89
CA LYS A 47 18.54 23.33 1.53
C LYS A 47 17.20 22.65 1.82
N GLY A 48 16.20 23.40 2.28
CA GLY A 48 14.83 22.91 2.49
C GLY A 48 14.21 22.39 1.20
N ASN A 49 14.30 23.16 0.12
CA ASN A 49 13.83 22.78 -1.21
C ASN A 49 14.53 21.51 -1.75
N PHE A 50 15.85 21.40 -1.57
CA PHE A 50 16.60 20.20 -1.94
C PHE A 50 16.13 18.95 -1.16
N LEU A 51 15.96 19.09 0.15
CA LEU A 51 15.48 17.99 1.01
C LEU A 51 14.02 17.63 0.72
N ALA A 52 13.16 18.61 0.43
CA ALA A 52 11.77 18.38 0.05
C ALA A 52 11.69 17.46 -1.17
N ARG A 53 12.41 17.80 -2.26
CA ARG A 53 12.48 16.95 -3.47
C ARG A 53 12.99 15.55 -3.20
N ARG A 54 13.97 15.41 -2.28
CA ARG A 54 14.46 14.08 -1.88
C ARG A 54 13.38 13.25 -1.18
N TYR A 55 12.59 13.88 -0.31
CA TYR A 55 11.48 13.20 0.36
C TYR A 55 10.30 12.95 -0.59
N GLU A 56 10.03 13.81 -1.57
CA GLU A 56 9.02 13.59 -2.61
C GLU A 56 9.35 12.32 -3.43
N ARG A 57 10.60 12.18 -3.88
CA ARG A 57 11.06 10.95 -4.55
C ARG A 57 10.92 9.71 -3.67
N ALA A 58 11.33 9.81 -2.41
CA ALA A 58 11.21 8.69 -1.46
C ALA A 58 9.74 8.30 -1.22
N ALA A 59 8.84 9.29 -1.09
CA ALA A 59 7.41 9.06 -0.99
C ALA A 59 6.87 8.36 -2.23
N LEU A 60 7.24 8.81 -3.43
CA LEU A 60 6.80 8.21 -4.68
C LEU A 60 7.21 6.72 -4.77
N LEU A 61 8.46 6.40 -4.43
CA LEU A 61 8.95 5.02 -4.39
C LEU A 61 8.20 4.16 -3.37
N ALA A 62 7.94 4.69 -2.17
CA ALA A 62 7.17 3.99 -1.14
C ALA A 62 5.72 3.75 -1.58
N LEU A 63 5.08 4.72 -2.24
CA LEU A 63 3.73 4.59 -2.77
C LEU A 63 3.64 3.49 -3.84
N TYR A 64 4.62 3.42 -4.76
CA TYR A 64 4.69 2.33 -5.74
C TYR A 64 4.89 0.97 -5.08
N ALA A 65 5.80 0.87 -4.11
CA ALA A 65 6.07 -0.38 -3.40
C ALA A 65 4.81 -0.86 -2.65
N PHE A 66 4.11 0.05 -1.98
CA PHE A 66 2.82 -0.21 -1.36
C PHE A 66 1.81 -0.78 -2.37
N PHE A 67 1.58 -0.04 -3.45
CA PHE A 67 0.57 -0.40 -4.45
C PHE A 67 0.86 -1.74 -5.12
N ARG A 68 2.12 -1.97 -5.51
CA ARG A 68 2.57 -3.26 -6.05
C ARG A 68 2.34 -4.40 -5.05
N GLY A 69 2.72 -4.20 -3.80
CA GLY A 69 2.55 -5.21 -2.75
C GLY A 69 1.07 -5.60 -2.56
N VAL A 70 0.18 -4.61 -2.56
CA VAL A 70 -1.27 -4.85 -2.47
C VAL A 70 -1.78 -5.64 -3.67
N LEU A 71 -1.41 -5.24 -4.89
CA LEU A 71 -1.83 -5.94 -6.10
C LEU A 71 -1.30 -7.37 -6.18
N ASP A 72 -0.03 -7.60 -5.85
CA ASP A 72 0.55 -8.94 -5.82
C ASP A 72 -0.21 -9.86 -4.83
N ASN A 73 -0.58 -9.33 -3.66
CA ASN A 73 -1.39 -10.05 -2.69
C ASN A 73 -2.78 -10.39 -3.22
N TRP A 74 -3.44 -9.43 -3.87
CA TRP A 74 -4.76 -9.63 -4.46
C TRP A 74 -4.73 -10.66 -5.57
N ILE A 75 -3.75 -10.60 -6.47
CA ILE A 75 -3.55 -11.61 -7.53
C ILE A 75 -3.37 -13.00 -6.92
N MET A 76 -2.56 -13.13 -5.87
CA MET A 76 -2.40 -14.42 -5.17
C MET A 76 -3.71 -14.94 -4.57
N GLN A 77 -4.56 -14.06 -4.03
CA GLN A 77 -5.87 -14.44 -3.52
C GLN A 77 -6.85 -14.82 -4.64
N ILE A 78 -6.82 -14.10 -5.76
CA ILE A 78 -7.63 -14.41 -6.94
C ILE A 78 -7.24 -15.77 -7.52
N ILE A 79 -5.94 -16.03 -7.71
CA ILE A 79 -5.42 -17.31 -8.24
C ILE A 79 -5.92 -18.50 -7.40
N ARG A 80 -5.93 -18.36 -6.07
CA ARG A 80 -6.45 -19.41 -5.16
C ARG A 80 -7.93 -19.71 -5.37
N ARG A 81 -8.71 -18.75 -5.86
CA ARG A 81 -10.15 -18.89 -6.13
C ARG A 81 -10.42 -19.28 -7.58
N ASN A 82 -9.55 -18.86 -8.50
CA ASN A 82 -9.67 -19.09 -9.93
C ASN A 82 -8.28 -19.22 -10.57
N ASN A 83 -7.91 -20.45 -10.93
CA ASN A 83 -6.59 -20.77 -11.47
C ASN A 83 -6.32 -20.17 -12.87
N LEU A 84 -7.33 -19.65 -13.57
CA LEU A 84 -7.15 -18.96 -14.85
C LEU A 84 -6.26 -17.71 -14.74
N TYR A 85 -6.16 -17.12 -13.54
CA TYR A 85 -5.31 -15.96 -13.28
C TYR A 85 -3.84 -16.31 -13.00
N THR A 86 -3.43 -17.58 -13.08
CA THR A 86 -2.07 -18.01 -12.69
C THR A 86 -0.97 -17.25 -13.42
N GLU A 87 -1.16 -16.97 -14.72
CA GLU A 87 -0.19 -16.20 -15.52
C GLU A 87 0.01 -14.78 -15.00
N MET A 88 -0.97 -14.22 -14.27
CA MET A 88 -0.89 -12.87 -13.72
C MET A 88 0.10 -12.76 -12.55
N GLN A 89 0.55 -13.87 -11.96
CA GLN A 89 1.53 -13.84 -10.87
C GLN A 89 2.83 -13.11 -11.28
N HIS A 90 3.29 -13.35 -12.51
CA HIS A 90 4.53 -12.80 -13.05
C HIS A 90 4.32 -11.65 -14.02
N ALA A 91 3.07 -11.24 -14.24
CA ALA A 91 2.75 -10.11 -15.11
C ALA A 91 3.24 -8.77 -14.53
N ASP A 92 3.42 -7.81 -15.44
CA ASP A 92 3.61 -6.40 -15.10
C ASP A 92 2.37 -5.83 -14.37
N LEU A 93 2.58 -4.73 -13.67
CA LEU A 93 1.62 -4.09 -12.79
C LEU A 93 0.41 -3.56 -13.59
N SER A 94 0.63 -3.10 -14.82
CA SER A 94 -0.44 -2.64 -15.73
C SER A 94 -1.41 -3.77 -16.12
N LYS A 95 -0.88 -4.95 -16.44
CA LYS A 95 -1.68 -6.17 -16.69
C LYS A 95 -2.37 -6.65 -15.42
N LYS A 96 -1.68 -6.65 -14.28
CA LYS A 96 -2.29 -6.98 -12.97
C LYS A 96 -3.47 -6.07 -12.66
N CYS A 97 -3.36 -4.76 -12.89
CA CYS A 97 -4.46 -3.82 -12.72
C CYS A 97 -5.68 -4.21 -13.57
N SER A 98 -5.43 -4.55 -14.83
CA SER A 98 -6.49 -4.91 -15.79
C SER A 98 -7.17 -6.23 -15.39
N ALA A 99 -6.40 -7.24 -14.98
CA ALA A 99 -6.91 -8.51 -14.52
C ALA A 99 -7.77 -8.39 -13.24
N VAL A 100 -7.37 -7.52 -12.30
CA VAL A 100 -8.17 -7.28 -11.09
C VAL A 100 -9.48 -6.56 -11.42
N LEU A 101 -9.52 -5.65 -12.40
CA LEU A 101 -10.79 -5.06 -12.87
C LEU A 101 -11.70 -6.09 -13.53
N GLU A 102 -11.14 -7.00 -14.32
CA GLU A 102 -11.89 -8.12 -14.88
C GLU A 102 -12.49 -9.00 -13.76
N TYR A 103 -11.70 -9.27 -12.72
CA TYR A 103 -12.18 -9.97 -11.53
C TYR A 103 -13.32 -9.22 -10.80
N CYS A 104 -13.27 -7.89 -10.73
CA CYS A 104 -14.35 -7.08 -10.15
C CYS A 104 -15.66 -7.23 -10.94
N PHE A 105 -15.59 -7.30 -12.27
CA PHE A 105 -16.75 -7.55 -13.11
C PHE A 105 -17.36 -8.92 -12.81
N PHE A 106 -16.54 -9.97 -12.68
CA PHE A 106 -17.04 -11.30 -12.30
C PHE A 106 -17.67 -11.35 -10.90
N CYS A 107 -17.20 -10.54 -9.94
CA CYS A 107 -17.75 -10.54 -8.58
C CYS A 107 -19.09 -9.81 -8.46
N SER A 108 -19.26 -8.72 -9.21
CA SER A 108 -20.44 -7.84 -9.07
C SER A 108 -21.50 -8.07 -10.15
N TYR A 109 -21.13 -8.61 -11.31
CA TYR A 109 -21.95 -8.64 -12.54
C TYR A 109 -22.52 -7.27 -12.95
N GLU A 110 -22.05 -6.19 -12.32
CA GLU A 110 -22.36 -4.82 -12.68
C GLU A 110 -21.28 -4.33 -13.64
N LYS A 111 -21.70 -3.85 -14.82
CA LYS A 111 -20.79 -3.24 -15.79
C LYS A 111 -20.42 -1.82 -15.35
N LYS A 112 -19.72 -1.70 -14.23
CA LYS A 112 -19.10 -0.45 -13.78
C LYS A 112 -17.71 -0.37 -14.38
N GLU A 113 -17.58 0.39 -15.47
CA GLU A 113 -16.29 0.67 -16.09
C GLU A 113 -15.53 1.70 -15.24
N LYS A 114 -14.34 1.33 -14.75
CA LYS A 114 -13.39 2.27 -14.14
C LYS A 114 -12.30 2.58 -15.16
N ASP A 115 -12.23 3.84 -15.60
CA ASP A 115 -11.09 4.29 -16.39
C ASP A 115 -9.83 4.35 -15.51
N ILE A 116 -8.80 3.66 -15.97
CA ILE A 116 -7.48 3.60 -15.33
C ILE A 116 -6.36 4.07 -16.27
N SER A 117 -6.70 4.76 -17.35
CA SER A 117 -5.73 5.22 -18.36
C SER A 117 -4.66 6.10 -17.73
N ARG A 118 -5.07 7.00 -16.82
CA ARG A 118 -4.15 7.89 -16.12
C ARG A 118 -3.23 7.14 -15.15
N LEU A 119 -3.79 6.20 -14.39
CA LEU A 119 -3.02 5.31 -13.52
C LEU A 119 -1.98 4.48 -14.32
N LYS A 120 -2.38 3.94 -15.48
CA LYS A 120 -1.49 3.18 -16.37
C LYS A 120 -0.30 4.00 -16.87
N ILE A 121 -0.48 5.30 -17.13
CA ILE A 121 0.63 6.18 -17.52
C ILE A 121 1.69 6.23 -16.41
N PHE A 122 1.28 6.43 -15.15
CA PHE A 122 2.20 6.46 -14.02
C PHE A 122 2.91 5.11 -13.82
N ILE A 123 2.15 4.02 -13.79
CA ILE A 123 2.68 2.65 -13.66
C ILE A 123 3.73 2.38 -14.73
N ASN A 124 3.41 2.62 -16.00
CA ASN A 124 4.31 2.31 -17.10
C ASN A 124 5.63 3.08 -17.00
N ARG A 125 5.60 4.36 -16.60
CA ARG A 125 6.82 5.15 -16.38
C ARG A 125 7.68 4.57 -15.26
N TYR A 126 7.06 4.13 -14.17
CA TYR A 126 7.78 3.47 -13.09
C TYR A 126 8.38 2.12 -13.50
N GLU A 127 7.62 1.28 -14.21
CA GLU A 127 8.07 -0.04 -14.64
C GLU A 127 9.22 0.03 -15.66
N GLN A 128 9.23 1.08 -16.48
CA GLN A 128 10.34 1.38 -17.39
C GLN A 128 11.57 1.96 -16.67
N SER A 129 11.51 2.12 -15.34
CA SER A 129 12.55 2.79 -14.54
C SER A 129 12.90 4.17 -15.09
N ASP A 130 11.89 4.91 -15.56
CA ASP A 130 12.05 6.24 -16.13
C ASP A 130 12.61 7.20 -15.07
N LEU A 131 13.92 7.48 -15.14
CA LEU A 131 14.58 8.42 -14.23
C LEU A 131 13.95 9.81 -14.30
N ALA A 132 13.38 10.21 -15.45
CA ALA A 132 12.71 11.50 -15.58
C ALA A 132 11.47 11.59 -14.66
N LEU A 133 10.79 10.47 -14.38
CA LEU A 133 9.70 10.46 -13.39
C LEU A 133 10.21 10.82 -11.99
N LEU A 134 11.39 10.33 -11.60
CA LEU A 134 12.00 10.63 -10.31
C LEU A 134 12.61 12.03 -10.27
N GLU A 135 13.24 12.48 -11.36
CA GLU A 135 13.82 13.82 -11.46
C GLU A 135 12.77 14.93 -11.35
N HIS A 136 11.61 14.70 -11.97
CA HIS A 136 10.47 15.62 -11.97
C HIS A 136 9.41 15.27 -10.90
N ALA A 137 9.70 14.35 -9.99
CA ALA A 137 8.80 14.07 -8.87
C ALA A 137 8.68 15.31 -7.99
N ASP A 138 7.46 15.83 -7.91
CA ASP A 138 7.08 16.93 -7.03
C ASP A 138 5.77 16.58 -6.29
N TYR A 139 5.34 17.49 -5.42
CA TYR A 139 4.10 17.34 -4.67
C TYR A 139 2.88 17.11 -5.56
N GLN A 140 2.78 17.74 -6.72
CA GLN A 140 1.62 17.61 -7.59
C GLN A 140 1.55 16.22 -8.22
N VAL A 141 2.68 15.73 -8.75
CA VAL A 141 2.79 14.35 -9.27
C VAL A 141 2.47 13.33 -8.18
N LEU A 142 2.97 13.56 -6.97
CA LEU A 142 2.72 12.67 -5.83
C LEU A 142 1.23 12.60 -5.45
N MET A 143 0.57 13.75 -5.38
CA MET A 143 -0.86 13.85 -5.06
C MET A 143 -1.73 13.22 -6.15
N GLU A 144 -1.42 13.50 -7.41
CA GLU A 144 -2.17 12.93 -8.54
C GLU A 144 -2.06 11.40 -8.54
N MET A 145 -0.86 10.87 -8.35
CA MET A 145 -0.64 9.43 -8.32
C MET A 145 -1.30 8.76 -7.11
N GLU A 146 -1.22 9.36 -5.92
CA GLU A 146 -1.92 8.89 -4.72
C GLU A 146 -3.42 8.79 -4.97
N GLN A 147 -4.02 9.84 -5.55
CA GLN A 147 -5.43 9.85 -5.87
C GLN A 147 -5.79 8.73 -6.86
N GLN A 148 -5.03 8.56 -7.93
CA GLN A 148 -5.30 7.51 -8.92
C GLN A 148 -5.20 6.09 -8.32
N ILE A 149 -4.23 5.87 -7.43
CA ILE A 149 -4.08 4.59 -6.70
C ILE A 149 -5.24 4.41 -5.73
N ASP A 150 -5.56 5.42 -4.92
CA ASP A 150 -6.61 5.28 -3.91
C ASP A 150 -7.98 5.04 -4.53
N GLU A 151 -8.33 5.78 -5.58
CA GLU A 151 -9.58 5.58 -6.31
C GLU A 151 -9.68 4.16 -6.90
N TYR A 152 -8.58 3.66 -7.46
CA TYR A 152 -8.51 2.29 -7.99
C TYR A 152 -8.68 1.25 -6.88
N LEU A 153 -7.93 1.36 -5.80
CA LEU A 153 -8.00 0.43 -4.68
C LEU A 153 -9.38 0.46 -4.03
N CYS A 154 -9.95 1.65 -3.82
CA CYS A 154 -11.31 1.83 -3.30
C CYS A 154 -12.32 1.13 -4.20
N PHE A 155 -12.24 1.33 -5.51
CA PHE A 155 -13.15 0.67 -6.46
C PHE A 155 -13.11 -0.86 -6.31
N VAL A 156 -11.92 -1.46 -6.27
CA VAL A 156 -11.75 -2.92 -6.12
C VAL A 156 -12.28 -3.42 -4.78
N GLU A 157 -12.02 -2.70 -3.68
CA GLU A 157 -12.46 -3.07 -2.34
C GLU A 157 -13.98 -2.96 -2.13
N HIS A 158 -14.66 -2.14 -2.94
CA HIS A 158 -16.13 -2.06 -2.96
C HIS A 158 -16.74 -3.18 -3.82
N ALA A 159 -16.10 -3.53 -4.94
CA ALA A 159 -16.59 -4.54 -5.86
C ALA A 159 -16.27 -5.98 -5.44
N THR A 160 -15.36 -6.18 -4.48
CA THR A 160 -14.84 -7.50 -4.10
C THR A 160 -14.66 -7.65 -2.59
N SER A 161 -14.31 -8.86 -2.14
CA SER A 161 -13.89 -9.12 -0.76
C SER A 161 -12.40 -8.84 -0.49
N LEU A 162 -11.65 -8.39 -1.51
CA LEU A 162 -10.24 -8.07 -1.36
C LEU A 162 -10.09 -6.81 -0.50
N LYS A 163 -9.03 -6.76 0.31
CA LYS A 163 -8.67 -5.63 1.17
C LYS A 163 -7.18 -5.34 1.06
N ARG A 164 -6.82 -4.06 0.94
CA ARG A 164 -5.43 -3.60 0.86
C ARG A 164 -4.72 -3.74 2.21
N PHE A 165 -5.49 -3.62 3.30
CA PHE A 165 -5.08 -3.86 4.68
C PHE A 165 -5.89 -5.04 5.23
N PRO A 166 -5.41 -6.28 5.04
CA PRO A 166 -6.12 -7.45 5.52
C PRO A 166 -6.12 -7.50 7.04
N LEU A 167 -7.27 -7.84 7.63
CA LEU A 167 -7.34 -8.09 9.07
C LEU A 167 -6.39 -9.23 9.46
N PRO A 168 -5.79 -9.18 10.66
CA PRO A 168 -4.95 -10.27 11.12
C PRO A 168 -5.72 -11.58 11.18
N GLU A 169 -5.03 -12.70 10.87
CA GLU A 169 -5.64 -14.02 11.02
C GLU A 169 -6.08 -14.25 12.48
N GLN A 170 -7.17 -15.01 12.67
CA GLN A 170 -7.70 -15.32 14.01
C GLN A 170 -6.65 -15.98 14.94
N SER A 171 -5.67 -16.68 14.36
CA SER A 171 -4.52 -17.25 15.07
C SER A 171 -3.63 -16.18 15.71
N THR A 172 -3.41 -15.07 15.01
CA THR A 172 -2.57 -13.95 15.48
C THR A 172 -3.27 -13.15 16.57
N SER A 173 -4.57 -12.90 16.42
CA SER A 173 -5.38 -12.25 17.47
C SER A 173 -5.54 -13.14 18.71
N GLY A 174 -5.62 -14.46 18.53
CA GLY A 174 -5.59 -15.43 19.62
C GLY A 174 -4.30 -15.37 20.45
N LEU A 175 -3.14 -15.27 19.78
CA LEU A 175 -1.84 -15.11 20.44
C LEU A 175 -1.72 -13.78 21.20
N VAL A 176 -2.15 -12.67 20.60
CA VAL A 176 -2.16 -11.35 21.27
C VAL A 176 -3.07 -11.38 22.51
N HIS A 177 -4.24 -11.99 22.39
CA HIS A 177 -5.18 -12.13 23.51
C HIS A 177 -4.65 -13.08 24.61
N GLN A 178 -3.93 -14.14 24.25
CA GLN A 178 -3.24 -15.01 25.21
C GLN A 178 -2.11 -14.28 25.93
N LEU A 179 -1.29 -13.50 25.22
CA LEU A 179 -0.24 -12.68 25.83
C LEU A 179 -0.83 -11.67 26.83
N GLY A 180 -1.93 -11.00 26.46
CA GLY A 180 -2.66 -10.11 27.37
C GLY A 180 -3.24 -10.81 28.60
N LYS A 181 -3.65 -12.08 28.50
CA LYS A 181 -4.17 -12.88 29.63
C LYS A 181 -3.09 -13.35 30.59
N ILE A 182 -1.96 -13.84 30.08
CA ILE A 182 -0.84 -14.33 30.90
C ILE A 182 -0.31 -13.22 31.82
N MET A 183 -0.29 -11.98 31.34
CA MET A 183 0.26 -10.85 32.11
C MET A 183 -0.73 -10.28 33.14
N LYS A 184 -2.04 -10.31 32.87
CA LYS A 184 -3.06 -9.96 33.88
C LYS A 184 -3.14 -10.95 35.03
N ALA A 185 -2.68 -12.18 34.83
CA ALA A 185 -2.61 -13.20 35.89
C ALA A 185 -1.34 -13.09 36.75
N GLY A 186 -0.40 -12.21 36.38
CA GLY A 186 0.85 -11.96 37.12
C GLY A 186 0.90 -10.61 37.86
N GLN A 187 -0.21 -9.88 37.89
CA GLN A 187 -0.46 -8.73 38.79
C GLN A 187 -1.33 -9.19 39.96
#